data_AF-A0A8T2MQZ5-F1
#
_entry.id   AF-A0A8T2MQZ5-F1
#
_cell.length_a   1.000
_cell.length_b   1.000
_cell.length_c   1.000
_cell.angle_alpha   90.00
_cell.angle_beta   90.00
_cell.angle_gamma   90.00
#
_symmetry.space_group_name_H-M   'P 1'
#
loop_
_entity.id
_entity.type
_entity.pdbx_description
1 polymer ?
#
loop_
_entity_poly.entity_id
_entity_poly.type
_entity_poly.pdbx_seq_one_letter_code
_entity_poly.pdbx_strand_id
1 'polypeptide(L)'
;MAEAGPSSQNTTARPDPSKPPGIGQCGSAGCICCKHIWRGHDQFQSTTTKQRYKITQHLTCKTPSVVYIIECKKCPVQYVGKTSTTLQRRFGDYRASIKRCQHRPIADHFNQKSHTINDLIIYPIKQVCGYKALKKEQDHWIRELRTFDHGLNLESYKHGKYV
;
A
#
# COMPACT_ATOMS: atom_id res chain seq x y z
N MET A 1 10.54 -41.93 -8.36
CA MET A 1 11.18 -40.61 -8.42
C MET A 1 10.22 -39.63 -7.79
N ALA A 2 10.61 -39.10 -6.62
CA ALA A 2 9.87 -38.06 -5.93
C ALA A 2 9.96 -36.75 -6.72
N GLU A 3 8.92 -35.91 -6.63
CA GLU A 3 9.05 -34.53 -6.15
C GLU A 3 7.68 -34.07 -5.64
N ALA A 4 7.62 -33.82 -4.33
CA ALA A 4 6.50 -33.19 -3.65
C ALA A 4 6.61 -31.68 -3.87
N GLY A 5 5.63 -31.05 -4.53
CA GLY A 5 5.50 -29.60 -4.56
C GLY A 5 4.83 -29.11 -3.28
N PRO A 6 5.45 -28.24 -2.46
CA PRO A 6 4.84 -27.82 -1.21
C PRO A 6 3.77 -26.74 -1.45
N SER A 7 2.55 -27.14 -1.12
CA SER A 7 1.44 -26.39 -0.50
C SER A 7 1.56 -24.85 -0.42
N SER A 8 0.59 -24.19 -1.05
CA SER A 8 0.18 -22.82 -0.80
C SER A 8 -0.01 -22.55 0.71
N GLN A 9 0.99 -21.95 1.35
CA GLN A 9 0.88 -21.56 2.75
C GLN A 9 0.05 -20.28 2.87
N ASN A 10 -1.24 -20.47 3.11
CA ASN A 10 -2.12 -19.48 3.73
C ASN A 10 -1.57 -19.18 5.14
N THR A 11 -0.89 -18.04 5.31
CA THR A 11 -0.33 -17.65 6.61
C THR A 11 -0.85 -16.28 7.02
N THR A 12 -1.62 -16.26 8.10
CA THR A 12 -1.79 -15.12 8.98
C THR A 12 -0.45 -14.82 9.67
N ALA A 13 0.57 -14.48 8.90
CA ALA A 13 1.92 -14.25 9.42
C ALA A 13 1.93 -12.95 10.22
N ARG A 14 2.29 -13.04 11.51
CA ARG A 14 2.66 -11.87 12.33
C ARG A 14 3.98 -11.29 11.81
N PRO A 15 4.31 -10.01 12.10
CA PRO A 15 5.60 -9.44 11.75
C PRO A 15 6.71 -10.29 12.35
N ASP A 16 7.70 -10.66 11.54
CA ASP A 16 8.86 -11.43 11.98
C ASP A 16 9.78 -10.54 12.82
N PRO A 17 9.92 -10.80 14.15
CA PRO A 17 10.73 -9.95 15.02
C PRO A 17 12.23 -10.12 14.80
N SER A 18 12.67 -11.15 14.06
CA SER A 18 14.09 -11.40 13.78
C SER A 18 14.68 -10.47 12.73
N LYS A 19 13.83 -9.75 11.98
CA LYS A 19 14.26 -8.87 10.89
C LYS A 19 14.25 -7.41 11.32
N PRO A 20 15.22 -6.60 10.86
CA PRO A 20 15.22 -5.18 11.15
C PRO A 20 13.95 -4.50 10.58
N PRO A 21 13.39 -3.51 11.30
CA PRO A 21 12.27 -2.71 10.82
C PRO A 21 12.53 -2.05 9.46
N GLY A 22 11.45 -1.79 8.73
CA GLY A 22 11.47 -1.09 7.46
C GLY A 22 10.96 -1.91 6.28
N ILE A 23 11.14 -1.36 5.09
CA ILE A 23 10.57 -1.86 3.84
C ILE A 23 11.56 -2.80 3.16
N GLY A 24 11.35 -4.10 3.35
CA GLY A 24 12.18 -5.17 2.83
C GLY A 24 11.85 -5.61 1.41
N GLN A 25 12.70 -6.48 0.86
CA GLN A 25 12.49 -7.15 -0.41
C GLN A 25 11.68 -8.45 -0.24
N CYS A 26 10.89 -8.83 -1.24
CA CYS A 26 10.05 -10.04 -1.16
C CYS A 26 10.69 -11.33 -1.69
N GLY A 27 11.96 -11.26 -2.14
CA GLY A 27 12.73 -12.38 -2.68
C GLY A 27 12.33 -12.87 -4.09
N SER A 28 11.20 -12.41 -4.65
CA SER A 28 10.78 -12.82 -6.00
C SER A 28 11.49 -12.00 -7.08
N ALA A 29 12.25 -12.69 -7.93
CA ALA A 29 12.84 -12.11 -9.14
C ALA A 29 11.75 -11.44 -10.00
N GLY A 30 12.02 -10.21 -10.46
CA GLY A 30 11.10 -9.48 -11.34
C GLY A 30 9.77 -9.02 -10.70
N CYS A 31 9.60 -9.09 -9.37
CA CYS A 31 8.35 -8.70 -8.72
C CYS A 31 7.93 -7.27 -9.08
N ILE A 32 6.82 -7.14 -9.81
CA ILE A 32 6.37 -5.85 -10.36
C ILE A 32 5.94 -4.89 -9.24
N CYS A 33 5.24 -5.38 -8.22
CA CYS A 33 4.86 -4.55 -7.07
C CYS A 33 6.09 -3.96 -6.37
N CYS A 34 7.16 -4.76 -6.22
CA CYS A 34 8.37 -4.29 -5.59
C CYS A 34 9.10 -3.21 -6.41
N LYS A 35 8.82 -3.03 -7.71
CA LYS A 35 9.36 -1.91 -8.51
C LYS A 35 8.76 -0.55 -8.09
N HIS A 36 7.58 -0.58 -7.46
CA HIS A 36 6.88 0.61 -6.98
C HIS A 36 6.96 0.78 -5.47
N ILE A 37 7.46 -0.22 -4.72
CA ILE A 37 7.65 -0.11 -3.28
C ILE A 37 8.98 0.61 -2.98
N TRP A 38 8.95 1.50 -2.00
CA TRP A 38 10.11 2.27 -1.53
C TRP A 38 11.05 1.45 -0.64
N ARG A 39 11.78 0.50 -1.25
CA ARG A 39 12.63 -0.47 -0.53
C ARG A 39 13.81 0.18 0.19
N GLY A 40 14.23 -0.41 1.30
CA GLY A 40 15.41 0.01 2.05
C GLY A 40 15.19 1.21 2.95
N HIS A 41 13.94 1.67 3.09
CA HIS A 41 13.56 2.76 3.96
C HIS A 41 12.76 2.25 5.16
N ASP A 42 12.92 2.92 6.29
CA ASP A 42 12.29 2.63 7.57
C ASP A 42 11.41 3.79 8.05
N GLN A 43 11.11 4.74 7.17
CA GLN A 43 10.28 5.90 7.47
C GLN A 43 9.58 6.43 6.21
N PHE A 44 8.51 7.19 6.43
CA PHE A 44 7.83 7.96 5.40
C PHE A 44 7.55 9.38 5.92
N GLN A 45 7.23 10.31 5.03
CA GLN A 45 6.88 11.68 5.38
C GLN A 45 5.49 12.03 4.85
N SER A 46 4.69 12.75 5.63
CA SER A 46 3.45 13.33 5.12
C SER A 46 3.76 14.42 4.10
N THR A 47 3.19 14.33 2.90
CA THR A 47 3.33 15.42 1.92
C THR A 47 2.58 16.68 2.36
N THR A 48 1.56 16.54 3.21
CA THR A 48 0.72 17.63 3.73
C THR A 48 1.33 18.27 4.97
N THR A 49 1.50 17.50 6.05
CA THR A 49 1.91 18.03 7.37
C THR A 49 3.43 18.13 7.51
N LYS A 50 4.18 17.56 6.57
CA LYS A 50 5.65 17.43 6.58
C LYS A 50 6.22 16.58 7.73
N GLN A 51 5.36 16.02 8.57
CA GLN A 51 5.77 15.13 9.66
C GLN A 51 6.33 13.81 9.14
N ARG A 52 7.34 13.28 9.85
CA ARG A 52 8.03 12.02 9.51
C ARG A 52 7.66 10.94 10.52
N TYR A 53 7.38 9.75 10.02
CA TYR A 53 6.94 8.61 10.82
C TYR A 53 7.82 7.40 10.54
N LYS A 54 8.26 6.73 11.61
CA LYS A 54 9.05 5.50 11.53
C LYS A 54 8.16 4.28 11.28
N ILE A 55 8.63 3.38 10.44
CA ILE A 55 8.07 2.06 10.18
C ILE A 55 8.77 1.09 11.13
N THR A 56 8.06 0.64 12.15
CA THR A 56 8.61 -0.16 13.25
C THR A 56 8.57 -1.67 13.00
N GLN A 57 8.05 -2.09 11.85
CA GLN A 57 7.90 -3.50 11.47
C GLN A 57 8.70 -3.79 10.20
N HIS A 58 9.14 -5.04 10.03
CA HIS A 58 9.66 -5.50 8.75
C HIS A 58 8.50 -5.81 7.79
N LEU A 59 8.35 -5.03 6.72
CA LEU A 59 7.23 -5.12 5.79
C LEU A 59 7.72 -5.33 4.36
N THR A 60 7.02 -6.19 3.62
CA THR A 60 7.31 -6.45 2.20
C THR A 60 6.02 -6.43 1.38
N CYS A 61 6.13 -6.53 0.05
CA CYS A 61 4.96 -6.62 -0.82
C CYS A 61 4.08 -7.87 -0.56
N LYS A 62 4.64 -8.88 0.11
CA LYS A 62 3.96 -10.15 0.42
C LYS A 62 3.34 -10.16 1.82
N THR A 63 3.62 -9.15 2.65
CA THR A 63 3.02 -9.05 3.98
C THR A 63 1.50 -8.85 3.83
N PRO A 64 0.67 -9.71 4.45
CA PRO A 64 -0.79 -9.59 4.38
C PRO A 64 -1.33 -8.65 5.46
N SER A 65 -2.57 -8.18 5.30
CA SER A 65 -3.26 -7.36 6.32
C SER A 65 -2.49 -6.08 6.67
N VAL A 66 -2.22 -5.27 5.65
CA VAL A 66 -1.34 -4.09 5.74
C VAL A 66 -2.11 -2.80 5.44
N VAL A 67 -1.84 -1.76 6.23
CA VAL A 67 -2.10 -0.36 5.88
C VAL A 67 -0.87 0.18 5.14
N TYR A 68 -1.12 0.90 4.05
CA TYR A 68 -0.08 1.43 3.17
C TYR A 68 -0.43 2.82 2.67
N ILE A 69 0.60 3.53 2.22
CA ILE A 69 0.49 4.81 1.52
C ILE A 69 0.83 4.60 0.05
N ILE A 70 0.08 5.25 -0.82
CA ILE A 70 0.48 5.51 -2.21
C ILE A 70 0.80 6.99 -2.31
N GLU A 71 1.95 7.33 -2.88
CA GLU A 71 2.41 8.69 -3.09
C GLU A 71 2.69 8.93 -4.57
N CYS A 72 2.39 10.14 -5.04
CA CYS A 72 2.76 10.58 -6.37
C CYS A 72 4.14 11.25 -6.34
N LYS A 73 5.03 10.88 -7.26
CA LYS A 73 6.36 11.50 -7.42
C LYS A 73 6.31 12.93 -7.94
N LYS A 74 5.21 13.32 -8.60
CA LYS A 74 5.09 14.59 -9.34
C LYS A 74 4.35 15.69 -8.60
N CYS A 75 3.50 15.33 -7.64
CA CYS A 75 2.74 16.29 -6.86
C CYS A 75 2.63 15.83 -5.40
N PRO A 76 2.46 16.76 -4.44
CA PRO A 76 2.53 16.48 -3.01
C PRO A 76 1.24 15.86 -2.47
N VAL A 77 0.74 14.79 -3.11
CA VAL A 77 -0.50 14.09 -2.73
C VAL A 77 -0.22 12.66 -2.31
N GLN A 78 -0.96 12.21 -1.31
CA GLN A 78 -0.89 10.85 -0.76
C GLN A 78 -2.29 10.22 -0.69
N TYR A 79 -2.31 8.89 -0.73
CA TYR A 79 -3.48 8.05 -0.51
C TYR A 79 -3.17 7.03 0.59
N VAL A 80 -4.08 6.83 1.52
CA VAL A 80 -3.99 5.78 2.53
C VAL A 80 -4.97 4.65 2.19
N GLY A 81 -4.43 3.46 2.02
CA GLY A 81 -5.17 2.24 1.72
C GLY A 81 -4.96 1.15 2.75
N LYS A 82 -5.84 0.16 2.73
CA LYS A 82 -5.65 -1.12 3.42
C LYS A 82 -5.89 -2.30 2.50
N THR A 83 -5.32 -3.44 2.84
CA THR A 83 -5.62 -4.73 2.20
C THR A 83 -5.58 -5.83 3.24
N SER A 84 -6.57 -6.73 3.26
CA SER A 84 -6.53 -7.96 4.08
C SER A 84 -5.64 -9.04 3.45
N THR A 85 -5.45 -8.97 2.12
CA THR A 85 -4.52 -9.81 1.35
C THR A 85 -3.13 -9.14 1.32
N THR A 86 -2.29 -9.46 0.33
CA THR A 86 -0.96 -8.87 0.17
C THR A 86 -0.99 -7.56 -0.62
N LEU A 87 0.03 -6.73 -0.45
CA LEU A 87 0.25 -5.55 -1.29
C LEU A 87 0.47 -5.91 -2.76
N GLN A 88 1.13 -7.04 -3.04
CA GLN A 88 1.33 -7.53 -4.40
C GLN A 88 0.00 -7.73 -5.14
N ARG A 89 -0.96 -8.40 -4.48
CA ARG A 89 -2.29 -8.61 -5.05
C ARG A 89 -3.03 -7.29 -5.22
N ARG A 90 -3.06 -6.46 -4.17
CA ARG A 90 -3.73 -5.16 -4.19
C ARG A 90 -3.17 -4.23 -5.27
N PHE A 91 -1.86 -4.23 -5.48
CA PHE A 91 -1.24 -3.47 -6.55
C PHE A 91 -1.63 -3.98 -7.94
N GLY A 92 -1.80 -5.30 -8.10
CA GLY A 92 -2.39 -5.89 -9.29
C GLY A 92 -3.76 -5.30 -9.62
N ASP A 93 -4.61 -5.11 -8.60
CA ASP A 93 -5.93 -4.48 -8.78
C ASP A 93 -5.79 -3.02 -9.24
N TYR A 94 -4.91 -2.23 -8.61
CA TYR A 94 -4.66 -0.85 -9.04
C TYR A 94 -4.17 -0.76 -10.48
N ARG A 95 -3.23 -1.63 -10.88
CA ARG A 95 -2.76 -1.72 -12.27
C ARG A 95 -3.89 -2.00 -13.25
N ALA A 96 -4.76 -2.95 -12.90
CA ALA A 96 -5.91 -3.29 -13.74
C ALA A 96 -6.89 -2.12 -13.83
N SER A 97 -7.16 -1.42 -12.72
CA SER A 97 -8.03 -0.23 -12.71
C SER A 97 -7.46 0.92 -13.54
N ILE A 98 -6.17 1.22 -13.42
CA ILE A 98 -5.47 2.23 -14.23
C ILE A 98 -5.59 1.86 -15.73
N LYS A 99 -5.20 0.63 -16.09
CA LYS A 99 -5.25 0.14 -17.48
C LYS A 99 -6.65 0.20 -18.09
N ARG A 100 -7.69 0.00 -17.28
CA ARG A 100 -9.09 0.00 -17.73
C ARG A 100 -9.79 1.35 -17.54
N CYS A 101 -9.06 2.39 -17.13
CA CYS A 101 -9.63 3.72 -16.84
C CYS A 101 -10.86 3.67 -15.93
N GLN A 102 -10.84 2.80 -14.91
CA GLN A 102 -11.96 2.69 -13.97
C GLN A 102 -12.02 3.93 -13.08
N HIS A 103 -13.22 4.49 -12.88
CA HIS A 103 -13.42 5.63 -12.00
C HIS A 103 -13.10 5.26 -10.56
N ARG A 104 -11.88 5.57 -10.13
CA ARG A 104 -11.31 5.28 -8.81
C ARG A 104 -10.21 6.28 -8.51
N PRO A 105 -10.04 6.76 -7.27
CA PRO A 105 -9.15 7.89 -6.99
C PRO A 105 -7.72 7.70 -7.50
N ILE A 106 -7.15 6.51 -7.29
CA ILE A 106 -5.81 6.16 -7.80
C ILE A 106 -5.78 6.09 -9.34
N ALA A 107 -6.78 5.47 -9.95
CA ALA A 107 -6.80 5.32 -11.41
C ALA A 107 -7.05 6.65 -12.11
N ASP A 108 -7.99 7.45 -11.61
CA ASP A 108 -8.30 8.79 -12.11
C ASP A 108 -7.05 9.67 -12.07
N HIS A 109 -6.31 9.68 -10.94
CA HIS A 109 -5.09 10.47 -10.80
C HIS A 109 -3.99 10.05 -11.78
N PHE A 110 -3.66 8.75 -11.83
CA PHE A 110 -2.54 8.26 -12.65
C PHE A 110 -2.88 8.07 -14.15
N ASN A 111 -4.12 8.37 -14.55
CA ASN A 111 -4.53 8.49 -15.95
C ASN A 111 -4.61 9.95 -16.45
N GLN A 112 -4.32 10.94 -15.59
CA GLN A 112 -4.20 12.34 -16.03
C GLN A 112 -3.03 12.53 -16.98
N LYS A 113 -3.12 13.52 -17.88
CA LYS A 113 -2.15 13.76 -18.97
C LYS A 113 -0.68 13.82 -18.53
N SER A 114 -0.39 14.33 -17.33
CA SER A 114 0.97 14.50 -16.81
C SER A 114 1.40 13.40 -15.82
N HIS A 115 0.55 12.41 -15.54
CA HIS A 115 0.79 11.37 -14.55
C HIS A 115 0.73 9.98 -15.20
N THR A 116 1.51 9.05 -14.66
CA THR A 116 1.53 7.66 -15.09
C THR A 116 1.74 6.75 -13.90
N ILE A 117 1.51 5.45 -14.07
CA ILE A 117 1.81 4.47 -13.02
C ILE A 117 3.27 4.45 -12.56
N ASN A 118 4.22 4.92 -13.39
CA ASN A 118 5.63 5.01 -13.01
C ASN A 118 5.91 6.12 -11.98
N ASP A 119 4.96 7.05 -11.83
CA ASP A 119 4.99 8.11 -10.84
C ASP A 119 4.42 7.66 -9.48
N LEU A 120 3.99 6.40 -9.37
CA LEU A 120 3.41 5.80 -8.16
C LEU A 120 4.49 5.15 -7.29
N ILE A 121 4.59 5.59 -6.02
CA ILE A 121 5.39 4.93 -4.97
C ILE A 121 4.47 4.37 -3.89
N ILE A 122 4.81 3.20 -3.34
CA ILE A 122 4.08 2.52 -2.27
C ILE A 122 4.95 2.38 -1.03
N TYR A 123 4.40 2.77 0.12
CA TYR A 123 4.98 2.56 1.44
C TYR A 123 4.06 1.64 2.25
N PRO A 124 4.40 0.36 2.49
CA PRO A 124 3.77 -0.39 3.58
C PRO A 124 4.16 0.26 4.91
N ILE A 125 3.19 0.61 5.74
CA ILE A 125 3.47 1.35 6.99
C ILE A 125 3.16 0.54 8.24
N LYS A 126 2.15 -0.34 8.19
CA LYS A 126 1.79 -1.17 9.35
C LYS A 126 1.03 -2.42 8.96
N GLN A 127 1.44 -3.55 9.51
CA GLN A 127 0.66 -4.78 9.51
C GLN A 127 -0.25 -4.83 10.74
N VAL A 128 -1.54 -5.10 10.52
CA VAL A 128 -2.55 -5.16 11.58
C VAL A 128 -3.39 -6.41 11.41
N CYS A 129 -3.46 -7.24 12.46
CA CYS A 129 -4.30 -8.43 12.47
C CYS A 129 -5.77 -8.05 12.75
N GLY A 130 -6.69 -8.59 11.94
CA GLY A 130 -8.13 -8.41 12.10
C GLY A 130 -8.70 -7.22 11.32
N TYR A 131 -9.80 -7.46 10.60
CA TYR A 131 -10.37 -6.47 9.68
C TYR A 131 -10.81 -5.16 10.37
N LYS A 132 -11.41 -5.26 11.56
CA LYS A 132 -11.86 -4.09 12.35
C LYS A 132 -10.68 -3.21 12.75
N ALA A 133 -9.62 -3.82 13.28
CA ALA A 133 -8.40 -3.11 13.66
C ALA A 133 -7.70 -2.51 12.43
N LEU A 134 -7.64 -3.26 11.32
CA LEU A 134 -7.09 -2.77 10.05
C LEU A 134 -7.85 -1.56 9.50
N LYS A 135 -9.19 -1.55 9.61
CA LYS A 135 -10.02 -0.39 9.23
C LYS A 135 -9.74 0.81 10.15
N LYS A 136 -9.74 0.59 11.47
CA LYS A 136 -9.44 1.65 12.45
C LYS A 136 -8.07 2.28 12.21
N GLU A 137 -7.07 1.46 11.89
CA GLU A 137 -5.72 1.92 11.58
C GLU A 137 -5.70 2.74 10.28
N GLN A 138 -6.40 2.29 9.23
CA GLN A 138 -6.53 3.08 8.00
C GLN A 138 -7.17 4.45 8.27
N ASP A 139 -8.27 4.48 9.03
CA ASP A 139 -9.00 5.72 9.36
C ASP A 139 -8.18 6.67 10.25
N HIS A 140 -7.28 6.13 11.07
CA HIS A 140 -6.30 6.94 11.79
C HIS A 140 -5.32 7.62 10.82
N TRP A 141 -4.66 6.86 9.94
CA TRP A 141 -3.67 7.42 9.01
C TRP A 141 -4.28 8.36 7.97
N ILE A 142 -5.51 8.12 7.50
CA ILE A 142 -6.18 9.06 6.61
C ILE A 142 -6.33 10.44 7.28
N ARG A 143 -6.72 10.47 8.56
CA ARG A 143 -6.86 11.72 9.33
C ARG A 143 -5.50 12.36 9.64
N GLU A 144 -4.56 11.55 10.12
CA GLU A 144 -3.21 12.00 10.49
C GLU A 144 -2.48 12.65 9.31
N LEU A 145 -2.59 12.06 8.12
CA LEU A 145 -1.93 12.54 6.90
C LEU A 145 -2.80 13.51 6.08
N ARG A 146 -4.03 13.78 6.55
CA ARG A 146 -5.04 14.65 5.91
C ARG A 146 -5.29 14.30 4.43
N THR A 147 -5.35 13.01 4.10
CA THR A 147 -5.46 12.56 2.70
C THR A 147 -6.87 12.63 2.11
N PHE A 148 -7.88 13.00 2.91
CA PHE A 148 -9.20 13.39 2.39
C PHE A 148 -9.16 14.79 1.78
N ASP A 149 -8.66 15.78 2.52
CA ASP A 149 -8.73 17.20 2.11
C ASP A 149 -7.59 17.59 1.15
N HIS A 150 -6.42 16.98 1.33
CA HIS A 150 -5.19 17.34 0.61
C HIS A 150 -4.55 16.15 -0.13
N GLY A 151 -5.26 15.02 -0.21
CA GLY A 151 -4.77 13.80 -0.83
C GLY A 151 -5.74 13.21 -1.83
N LEU A 152 -5.64 11.89 -2.02
CA LEU A 152 -6.43 11.15 -3.00
C LEU A 152 -7.53 10.29 -2.36
N ASN A 153 -7.70 10.31 -1.04
CA ASN A 153 -8.84 9.60 -0.43
C ASN A 153 -10.12 10.40 -0.67
N LEU A 154 -11.21 9.74 -1.03
CA LEU A 154 -12.52 10.39 -1.25
C LEU A 154 -13.49 10.06 -0.11
N GLU A 155 -14.25 11.03 0.36
CA GLU A 155 -15.21 10.85 1.45
C GLU A 155 -16.29 9.79 1.15
N SER A 156 -16.70 9.65 -0.13
CA SER A 156 -17.67 8.66 -0.59
C SER A 156 -17.23 7.20 -0.32
N TYR A 157 -15.93 6.97 -0.08
CA TYR A 157 -15.39 5.65 0.24
C TYR A 157 -15.78 5.12 1.63
N LYS A 158 -16.41 5.94 2.49
CA LYS A 158 -16.94 5.50 3.80
C LYS A 158 -18.04 4.44 3.69
N HIS A 159 -18.72 4.34 2.54
CA HIS A 159 -19.88 3.44 2.34
C HIS A 159 -19.72 2.40 1.21
N GLY A 160 -18.54 2.26 0.62
CA GLY A 160 -18.29 1.18 -0.35
C GLY A 160 -19.03 1.30 -1.69
N LYS A 161 -19.61 2.46 -2.01
CA LYS A 161 -20.13 2.77 -3.34
C LYS A 161 -19.54 4.10 -3.82
N TYR A 162 -19.11 4.11 -5.07
CA TYR A 162 -19.09 5.34 -5.84
C TYR A 162 -20.56 5.68 -6.07
N VAL A 163 -21.02 6.76 -5.42
CA VAL A 163 -22.21 7.46 -5.90
C VAL A 163 -21.79 8.36 -7.04
#